data_AF-A0A946WT23-F1
#
_entry.id   AF-A0A946WT23-F1
#
_cell.length_a   1.000
_cell.length_b   1.000
_cell.length_c   1.000
_cell.angle_alpha   90.00
_cell.angle_beta   90.00
_cell.angle_gamma   90.00
#
_symmetry.space_group_name_H-M   'P 1'
#
loop_
_entity.id
_entity.type
_entity.pdbx_description
1 polymer ?
#
loop_
_entity_poly.entity_id
_entity_poly.type
_entity_poly.pdbx_seq_one_letter_code
_entity_poly.pdbx_strand_id
1 'polypeptide(L)'
;MFFILIFSVLSDHAFGKDQYKGTGIADLLENMTREQVRKKAFERAMNNALAKAGIEVTSVDGLSRMEREEGEMFENFIQFTFTRTNGLITEIDTLIDEIQSVDIPGGKPILQHRVEINAKILIEKEEADPEFQINMAVNEDIFREGDPVHIQLNSTKDCYVTIFNLYSNDSLLIIFPNSEMEDNFIGENDTLRIPPKDAFWDLPAGLLPGHDTSVEALVAIATKKRIPIQLEGIAMRNGLISQNDALLTINRWRGKIGISDRTEAWCFYRIIK
;
A
#
# COMPACT_ATOMS: atom_id res chain seq x y z
N MET A 1 30.59 55.01 15.19
CA MET A 1 30.91 53.87 14.31
C MET A 1 29.91 52.77 14.62
N PHE A 2 28.83 52.67 13.82
CA PHE A 2 27.74 51.72 14.06
C PHE A 2 28.09 50.37 13.43
N PHE A 3 28.11 49.31 14.23
CA PHE A 3 28.19 47.93 13.75
C PHE A 3 26.77 47.47 13.36
N ILE A 4 26.55 47.20 12.08
CA ILE A 4 25.33 46.53 11.61
C ILE A 4 25.61 45.03 11.60
N LEU A 5 24.95 44.31 12.52
CA LEU A 5 24.81 42.86 12.49
C LEU A 5 23.90 42.49 11.31
N ILE A 6 24.48 41.91 10.26
CA ILE A 6 23.72 41.26 9.20
C ILE A 6 23.27 39.90 9.75
N PHE A 7 22.03 39.83 10.22
CA PHE A 7 21.35 38.55 10.40
C PHE A 7 21.20 37.90 9.02
N SER A 8 21.94 36.81 8.77
CA SER A 8 21.69 35.94 7.65
C SER A 8 20.31 35.31 7.85
N VAL A 9 19.34 35.78 7.07
CA VAL A 9 18.05 35.11 6.90
C VAL A 9 18.35 33.76 6.27
N LEU A 10 18.29 32.71 7.09
CA LEU A 10 18.18 31.33 6.61
C LEU A 10 16.98 31.30 5.68
N SER A 11 17.21 30.98 4.42
CA SER A 11 16.15 30.87 3.42
C SER A 11 15.16 29.82 3.88
N ASP A 12 13.96 30.23 4.26
CA ASP A 12 12.77 29.39 4.21
C ASP A 12 12.71 28.80 2.80
N HIS A 13 13.06 27.52 2.66
CA HIS A 13 12.70 26.77 1.48
C HIS A 13 11.18 26.70 1.49
N ALA A 14 10.55 27.51 0.62
CA ALA A 14 9.12 27.48 0.39
C ALA A 14 8.69 26.02 0.15
N PHE A 15 7.93 25.46 1.09
CA PHE A 15 7.36 24.12 1.00
C PHE A 15 6.54 24.00 -0.29
N GLY A 16 6.74 22.92 -1.06
CA GLY A 16 5.98 22.66 -2.28
C GLY A 16 4.48 22.52 -2.00
N LYS A 17 3.64 22.84 -2.99
CA LYS A 17 2.19 23.04 -2.86
C LYS A 17 1.37 21.84 -2.33
N ASP A 18 1.95 20.64 -2.25
CA ASP A 18 1.24 19.39 -1.89
C ASP A 18 2.07 18.48 -0.96
N GLN A 19 2.95 19.06 -0.14
CA GLN A 19 3.80 18.32 0.82
C GLN A 19 3.33 18.51 2.26
N TYR A 20 3.21 17.40 3.00
CA TYR A 20 2.67 17.35 4.35
C TYR A 20 3.66 16.65 5.29
N LYS A 21 4.07 17.33 6.35
CA LYS A 21 4.96 16.75 7.37
C LYS A 21 4.19 15.79 8.28
N GLY A 22 4.60 14.54 8.32
CA GLY A 22 4.07 13.51 9.22
C GLY A 22 5.02 13.24 10.40
N THR A 23 4.47 12.97 11.58
CA THR A 23 5.23 12.55 12.75
C THR A 23 4.55 11.37 13.42
N GLY A 24 5.33 10.35 13.74
CA GLY A 24 4.86 9.15 14.43
C GLY A 24 5.87 8.66 15.44
N ILE A 25 5.37 8.17 16.57
CA ILE A 25 6.17 7.64 17.67
C ILE A 25 5.55 6.31 18.07
N ALA A 26 6.36 5.29 18.37
CA ALA A 26 5.90 4.04 18.96
C ALA A 26 6.85 3.59 20.08
N ASP A 27 6.29 3.13 21.20
CA ASP A 27 7.06 2.66 22.33
C ASP A 27 7.57 1.24 22.10
N LEU A 28 8.81 0.97 22.49
CA LEU A 28 9.40 -0.36 22.48
C LEU A 28 8.97 -1.11 23.74
N LEU A 29 7.95 -1.96 23.58
CA LEU A 29 7.46 -2.88 24.61
C LEU A 29 8.24 -4.20 24.59
N GLU A 30 8.25 -4.94 25.71
CA GLU A 30 9.04 -6.17 25.87
C GLU A 30 8.73 -7.26 24.82
N ASN A 31 7.53 -7.26 24.26
CA ASN A 31 7.07 -8.24 23.27
C ASN A 31 7.26 -7.81 21.81
N MET A 32 7.88 -6.65 21.55
CA MET A 32 8.04 -6.12 20.19
C MET A 32 9.51 -6.12 19.73
N THR A 33 9.72 -6.46 18.47
CA THR A 33 11.01 -6.26 17.80
C THR A 33 11.20 -4.79 17.42
N ARG A 34 12.46 -4.35 17.29
CA ARG A 34 12.79 -2.99 16.82
C ARG A 34 12.14 -2.66 15.47
N GLU A 35 12.10 -3.63 14.56
CA GLU A 35 11.47 -3.47 13.25
C GLU A 35 9.95 -3.27 13.35
N GLN A 36 9.26 -4.02 14.21
CA GLN A 36 7.82 -3.84 14.44
C GLN A 36 7.49 -2.45 15.00
N VAL A 37 8.29 -1.97 15.96
CA VAL A 37 8.10 -0.63 16.55
C VAL A 37 8.37 0.46 15.52
N ARG A 38 9.44 0.32 14.73
CA ARG A 38 9.75 1.21 13.61
C ARG A 38 8.61 1.28 12.60
N LYS A 39 8.07 0.12 12.16
CA LYS A 39 6.92 0.04 11.24
C LYS A 39 5.70 0.80 11.79
N LYS A 40 5.36 0.55 13.06
CA LYS A 40 4.25 1.23 13.75
C LYS A 40 4.45 2.75 13.87
N ALA A 41 5.68 3.20 14.15
CA ALA A 41 6.00 4.63 14.17
C ALA A 41 5.87 5.26 12.77
N PHE A 42 6.30 4.56 11.73
CA PHE A 42 6.18 4.99 10.34
C PHE A 42 4.71 5.10 9.89
N GLU A 43 3.88 4.09 10.17
CA GLU A 43 2.42 4.11 9.92
C GLU A 43 1.74 5.30 10.61
N ARG A 44 2.08 5.56 11.87
CA ARG A 44 1.60 6.74 12.61
C ARG A 44 2.00 8.05 11.94
N ALA A 45 3.24 8.13 11.42
CA ALA A 45 3.71 9.31 10.71
C ALA A 45 2.93 9.54 9.41
N MET A 46 2.64 8.47 8.65
CA MET A 46 1.81 8.54 7.45
C MET A 46 0.39 8.99 7.75
N ASN A 47 -0.26 8.38 8.73
CA ASN A 47 -1.62 8.74 9.13
C ASN A 47 -1.69 10.20 9.61
N ASN A 48 -0.65 10.68 10.31
CA ASN A 48 -0.53 12.08 10.69
C ASN A 48 -0.41 13.01 9.47
N ALA A 49 0.34 12.63 8.44
CA ALA A 49 0.45 13.41 7.21
C ALA A 49 -0.88 13.48 6.44
N LEU A 50 -1.59 12.36 6.31
CA LEU A 50 -2.93 12.29 5.70
C LEU A 50 -3.93 13.18 6.45
N ALA A 51 -3.96 13.08 7.78
CA ALA A 51 -4.83 13.91 8.61
C ALA A 51 -4.54 15.41 8.42
N LYS A 52 -3.27 15.82 8.32
CA LYS A 52 -2.88 17.21 8.03
C LYS A 52 -3.25 17.66 6.62
N ALA A 53 -3.39 16.73 5.68
CA ALA A 53 -3.93 16.99 4.35
C ALA A 53 -5.47 17.13 4.33
N GLY A 54 -6.13 17.00 5.48
CA GLY A 54 -7.58 17.07 5.58
C GLY A 54 -8.27 15.79 5.12
N ILE A 55 -7.51 14.69 4.99
CA ILE A 55 -8.03 13.38 4.63
C ILE A 55 -8.43 12.67 5.92
N GLU A 56 -9.72 12.38 6.06
CA GLU A 56 -10.22 11.64 7.21
C GLU A 56 -9.78 10.18 7.11
N VAL A 57 -8.96 9.76 8.08
CA VAL A 57 -8.54 8.36 8.21
C VAL A 57 -9.66 7.61 8.95
N THR A 58 -10.76 7.36 8.26
CA THR A 58 -11.80 6.48 8.79
C THR A 58 -11.31 5.04 8.65
N SER A 59 -11.30 4.27 9.73
CA SER A 59 -11.13 2.82 9.66
C SER A 59 -12.15 2.28 8.65
N VAL A 60 -11.69 1.83 7.49
CA VAL A 60 -12.59 1.52 6.37
C VAL A 60 -13.50 0.36 6.79
N ASP A 61 -14.80 0.59 6.74
CA ASP A 61 -15.86 -0.31 7.23
C ASP A 61 -15.83 -1.74 6.63
N GLY A 62 -15.08 -1.94 5.53
CA GLY A 62 -14.80 -3.24 4.92
C GLY A 62 -13.80 -4.14 5.67
N LEU A 63 -13.05 -3.59 6.64
CA LEU A 63 -12.10 -4.31 7.50
C LEU A 63 -12.82 -5.17 8.56
N SER A 64 -14.06 -4.80 8.93
CA SER A 64 -14.80 -5.33 10.07
C SER A 64 -15.25 -6.80 9.98
N ARG A 65 -15.15 -7.41 8.79
CA ARG A 65 -15.48 -8.83 8.56
C ARG A 65 -14.25 -9.76 8.66
N MET A 66 -13.05 -9.23 8.45
CA MET A 66 -11.76 -9.97 8.53
C MET A 66 -11.02 -9.73 9.86
N GLU A 67 -11.20 -8.55 10.49
CA GLU A 67 -10.63 -8.22 11.81
C GLU A 67 -11.01 -9.20 12.93
N ARG A 68 -12.12 -9.94 12.80
CA ARG A 68 -12.62 -10.81 13.89
C ARG A 68 -11.88 -12.14 14.03
N GLU A 69 -11.07 -12.55 13.06
CA GLU A 69 -10.34 -13.82 13.11
C GLU A 69 -8.81 -13.68 12.96
N GLU A 70 -8.29 -12.60 12.35
CA GLU A 70 -6.90 -12.57 11.81
C GLU A 70 -6.07 -11.32 12.18
N GLY A 71 -6.42 -10.64 13.29
CA GLY A 71 -6.02 -9.27 13.64
C GLY A 71 -4.58 -8.79 13.39
N GLU A 72 -3.53 -9.62 13.57
CA GLU A 72 -2.14 -9.15 13.35
C GLU A 72 -1.66 -9.20 11.89
N MET A 73 -2.14 -10.15 11.08
CA MET A 73 -1.69 -10.30 9.68
C MET A 73 -2.29 -9.25 8.76
N PHE A 74 -3.49 -8.78 9.09
CA PHE A 74 -4.24 -7.81 8.31
C PHE A 74 -3.75 -6.37 8.47
N GLU A 75 -3.14 -6.04 9.61
CA GLU A 75 -2.51 -4.73 9.88
C GLU A 75 -1.47 -4.35 8.81
N ASN A 76 -0.78 -5.33 8.23
CA ASN A 76 0.19 -5.07 7.16
C ASN A 76 -0.45 -4.50 5.88
N PHE A 77 -1.74 -4.72 5.65
CA PHE A 77 -2.46 -4.27 4.46
C PHE A 77 -3.29 -2.99 4.69
N ILE A 78 -3.42 -2.56 5.94
CA ILE A 78 -4.21 -1.39 6.34
C ILE A 78 -3.71 -0.11 5.64
N GLN A 79 -2.38 0.03 5.44
CA GLN A 79 -1.78 1.17 4.74
C GLN A 79 -2.31 1.33 3.31
N PHE A 80 -2.54 0.22 2.59
CA PHE A 80 -3.12 0.27 1.25
C PHE A 80 -4.60 0.67 1.29
N THR A 81 -5.33 0.17 2.28
CA THR A 81 -6.76 0.46 2.48
C THR A 81 -6.99 1.94 2.81
N PHE A 82 -6.10 2.60 3.56
CA PHE A 82 -6.25 4.02 3.90
C PHE A 82 -6.06 4.98 2.72
N THR A 83 -5.31 4.60 1.67
CA THR A 83 -5.19 5.41 0.43
C THR A 83 -6.45 5.44 -0.42
N ARG A 84 -7.50 4.74 0.01
CA ARG A 84 -8.82 4.75 -0.62
C ARG A 84 -9.67 5.97 -0.20
N THR A 85 -9.27 6.62 0.88
CA THR A 85 -9.75 7.97 1.22
C THR A 85 -9.20 8.95 0.17
N ASN A 86 -9.78 10.15 0.01
CA ASN A 86 -9.51 11.08 -1.11
C ASN A 86 -8.06 11.61 -1.24
N GLY A 87 -7.02 10.92 -0.74
CA GLY A 87 -5.67 11.18 -1.19
C GLY A 87 -4.70 10.00 -1.20
N LEU A 88 -3.78 10.10 -2.15
CA LEU A 88 -2.73 9.12 -2.44
C LEU A 88 -1.38 9.69 -1.99
N ILE A 89 -0.69 8.97 -1.10
CA ILE A 89 0.72 9.29 -0.82
C ILE A 89 1.56 8.78 -2.00
N THR A 90 2.17 9.70 -2.75
CA THR A 90 2.94 9.38 -3.96
C THR A 90 4.45 9.40 -3.74
N GLU A 91 4.92 10.18 -2.76
CA GLU A 91 6.35 10.31 -2.42
C GLU A 91 6.48 10.47 -0.90
N ILE A 92 7.55 9.92 -0.32
CA ILE A 92 7.88 10.03 1.10
C ILE A 92 9.38 10.32 1.19
N ASP A 93 9.73 11.42 1.86
CA ASP A 93 11.08 11.73 2.28
C ASP A 93 11.18 11.53 3.80
N THR A 94 11.97 10.56 4.24
CA THR A 94 12.19 10.33 5.68
C THR A 94 13.21 11.33 6.22
N LEU A 95 12.78 12.16 7.17
CA LEU A 95 13.58 13.19 7.81
C LEU A 95 14.24 12.70 9.10
N ILE A 96 13.51 11.90 9.88
CA ILE A 96 13.96 11.31 11.13
C ILE A 96 13.50 9.86 11.17
N ASP A 97 14.39 8.96 11.59
CA ASP A 97 14.11 7.54 11.79
C ASP A 97 15.10 7.00 12.82
N GLU A 98 14.75 7.10 14.11
CA GLU A 98 15.69 6.79 15.19
C GLU A 98 14.98 6.25 16.44
N ILE A 99 15.74 5.53 17.26
CA ILE A 99 15.33 5.14 18.61
C ILE A 99 15.85 6.19 19.59
N GLN A 100 14.94 6.70 20.42
CA GLN A 100 15.24 7.66 21.49
C GLN A 100 14.86 7.07 22.86
N SER A 101 15.64 7.43 23.89
CA SER A 101 15.28 7.18 25.29
C SER A 101 14.57 8.40 25.84
N VAL A 102 13.38 8.20 26.40
CA VAL A 102 12.57 9.28 26.97
C VAL A 102 12.42 9.04 28.47
N ASP A 103 12.87 10.02 29.26
CA ASP A 103 12.73 10.01 30.70
C ASP A 103 11.28 10.26 31.10
N ILE A 104 10.72 9.37 31.92
CA ILE A 104 9.40 9.54 32.49
C ILE A 104 9.55 10.03 33.94
N PRO A 105 8.96 11.18 34.31
CA PRO A 105 8.98 11.64 35.69
C PRO A 105 8.42 10.60 36.66
N GLY A 106 9.25 10.15 37.62
CA GLY A 106 8.88 9.13 38.60
C GLY A 106 8.86 7.68 38.09
N GLY A 107 9.32 7.43 36.86
CA GLY A 107 9.36 6.11 36.24
C GLY A 107 10.75 5.74 35.70
N LYS A 108 10.85 4.55 35.10
CA LYS A 108 12.03 4.17 34.31
C LYS A 108 11.97 4.84 32.93
N PRO A 109 13.11 5.24 32.33
CA PRO A 109 13.14 5.70 30.95
C PRO A 109 12.58 4.63 30.01
N ILE A 110 11.81 5.06 29.00
CA ILE A 110 11.28 4.17 27.98
C ILE A 110 12.01 4.41 26.66
N LEU A 111 12.19 3.34 25.90
CA LEU A 111 12.70 3.43 24.53
C LEU A 111 11.51 3.64 23.58
N GLN A 112 11.65 4.59 22.68
CA GLN A 112 10.65 4.91 21.67
C GLN A 112 11.32 5.00 20.32
N HIS A 113 10.64 4.53 19.27
CA HIS A 113 11.04 4.81 17.90
C HIS A 113 10.29 6.04 17.39
N ARG A 114 11.02 7.04 16.90
CA ARG A 114 10.46 8.26 16.32
C ARG A 114 10.72 8.29 14.83
N VAL A 115 9.67 8.58 14.07
CA VAL A 115 9.71 8.78 12.63
C VAL A 115 9.14 10.16 12.30
N GLU A 116 9.86 10.91 11.46
CA GLU A 116 9.34 12.09 10.78
C GLU A 116 9.50 11.95 9.27
N ILE A 117 8.45 12.30 8.54
CA ILE A 117 8.42 12.24 7.09
C ILE A 117 7.93 13.55 6.49
N ASN A 118 8.33 13.84 5.27
CA ASN A 118 7.58 14.70 4.36
C ASN A 118 6.89 13.81 3.33
N ALA A 119 5.56 13.80 3.32
CA ALA A 119 4.78 13.04 2.36
C ALA A 119 4.21 13.98 1.29
N LYS A 120 4.36 13.63 0.01
CA LYS A 120 3.62 14.27 -1.07
C LYS A 120 2.29 13.54 -1.24
N ILE A 121 1.20 14.29 -1.14
CA ILE A 121 -0.14 13.72 -1.14
C ILE A 121 -0.94 14.31 -2.28
N LEU A 122 -1.38 13.46 -3.20
CA LEU A 122 -2.31 13.82 -4.26
C LEU A 122 -3.73 13.73 -3.72
N ILE A 123 -4.43 14.85 -3.60
CA ILE A 123 -5.84 14.89 -3.17
C ILE A 123 -6.75 14.78 -4.38
N GLU A 124 -7.64 13.80 -4.36
CA GLU A 124 -8.63 13.54 -5.40
C GLU A 124 -9.89 14.37 -5.13
N LYS A 125 -10.25 15.23 -6.07
CA LYS A 125 -11.36 16.21 -5.93
C LYS A 125 -12.62 15.84 -6.70
N GLU A 126 -12.51 14.83 -7.55
CA GLU A 126 -13.62 14.30 -8.33
C GLU A 126 -14.19 13.07 -7.63
N GLU A 127 -15.38 12.66 -8.04
CA GLU A 127 -16.01 11.44 -7.55
C GLU A 127 -15.67 10.26 -8.48
N ALA A 128 -15.59 9.06 -7.90
CA ALA A 128 -15.50 7.84 -8.68
C ALA A 128 -16.75 7.66 -9.57
N ASP A 129 -16.60 6.97 -10.70
CA ASP A 129 -17.75 6.60 -11.53
C ASP A 129 -18.53 5.45 -10.84
N PRO A 130 -19.74 5.69 -10.32
CA PRO A 130 -20.47 4.68 -9.55
C PRO A 130 -20.90 3.48 -10.39
N GLU A 131 -20.95 3.63 -11.72
CA GLU A 131 -21.31 2.56 -12.65
C GLU A 131 -20.09 1.76 -13.12
N PHE A 132 -18.87 2.21 -12.84
CA PHE A 132 -17.65 1.48 -13.18
C PHE A 132 -17.14 0.70 -11.97
N GLN A 133 -17.48 -0.59 -11.93
CA GLN A 133 -17.14 -1.49 -10.84
C GLN A 133 -16.50 -2.75 -11.37
N ILE A 134 -15.61 -3.30 -10.56
CA ILE A 134 -15.06 -4.63 -10.76
C ILE A 134 -15.28 -5.48 -9.51
N ASN A 135 -15.38 -6.78 -9.70
CA ASN A 135 -15.40 -7.75 -8.62
C ASN A 135 -14.33 -8.81 -8.89
N MET A 136 -13.60 -9.22 -7.86
CA MET A 136 -12.53 -10.21 -7.95
C MET A 136 -12.70 -11.25 -6.85
N ALA A 137 -12.50 -12.52 -7.20
CA ALA A 137 -12.50 -13.64 -6.27
C ALA A 137 -11.42 -14.64 -6.64
N VAL A 138 -11.01 -15.43 -5.65
CA VAL A 138 -10.21 -16.64 -5.83
C VAL A 138 -11.06 -17.88 -5.58
N ASN A 139 -10.56 -19.06 -5.96
CA ASN A 139 -11.28 -20.32 -5.83
C ASN A 139 -11.40 -20.86 -4.39
N GLU A 140 -10.52 -20.46 -3.47
CA GLU A 140 -10.50 -20.91 -2.07
C GLU A 140 -10.06 -19.77 -1.16
N ASP A 141 -10.48 -19.77 0.11
CA ASP A 141 -10.01 -18.79 1.11
C ASP A 141 -8.68 -19.23 1.78
N ILE A 142 -8.39 -20.54 1.75
CA ILE A 142 -7.21 -21.15 2.36
C ILE A 142 -6.59 -22.13 1.36
N PHE A 143 -5.34 -21.87 0.98
CA PHE A 143 -4.52 -22.70 0.11
C PHE A 143 -3.43 -23.40 0.90
N ARG A 144 -3.03 -24.61 0.49
CA ARG A 144 -1.73 -25.18 0.85
C ARG A 144 -0.65 -24.66 -0.08
N GLU A 145 0.59 -24.67 0.39
CA GLU A 145 1.75 -24.34 -0.45
C GLU A 145 1.77 -25.23 -1.71
N GLY A 146 1.81 -24.58 -2.86
CA GLY A 146 1.75 -25.22 -4.19
C GLY A 146 0.36 -25.42 -4.77
N ASP A 147 -0.73 -25.18 -4.01
CA ASP A 147 -2.09 -25.29 -4.55
C ASP A 147 -2.32 -24.26 -5.69
N PRO A 148 -3.09 -24.62 -6.73
CA PRO A 148 -3.37 -23.73 -7.84
C PRO A 148 -4.38 -22.64 -7.44
N VAL A 149 -3.96 -21.39 -7.58
CA VAL A 149 -4.79 -20.20 -7.40
C VAL A 149 -5.44 -19.83 -8.74
N HIS A 150 -6.77 -19.80 -8.76
CA HIS A 150 -7.55 -19.31 -9.89
C HIS A 150 -8.23 -18.00 -9.52
N ILE A 151 -7.85 -16.94 -10.22
CA ILE A 151 -8.44 -15.61 -10.07
C ILE A 151 -9.58 -15.49 -11.08
N GLN A 152 -10.76 -15.07 -10.61
CA GLN A 152 -11.87 -14.67 -11.47
C GLN A 152 -12.17 -13.18 -11.25
N LEU A 153 -12.27 -12.43 -12.34
CA LEU A 153 -12.62 -11.01 -12.29
C LEU A 153 -13.71 -10.67 -13.30
N ASN A 154 -14.66 -9.84 -12.88
CA ASN A 154 -15.74 -9.31 -13.70
C ASN A 154 -15.72 -7.78 -13.68
N SER A 155 -16.14 -7.16 -14.79
CA SER A 155 -16.25 -5.70 -14.92
C SER A 155 -17.63 -5.29 -15.45
N THR A 156 -18.16 -4.17 -14.94
CA THR A 156 -19.41 -3.57 -15.41
C THR A 156 -19.24 -2.67 -16.64
N LYS A 157 -18.00 -2.40 -17.08
CA LYS A 157 -17.67 -1.63 -18.29
C LYS A 157 -16.44 -2.23 -18.99
N ASP A 158 -16.30 -1.96 -20.29
CA ASP A 158 -15.05 -2.20 -21.02
C ASP A 158 -13.87 -1.55 -20.29
N CYS A 159 -12.82 -2.32 -20.02
CA CYS A 159 -11.69 -1.81 -19.25
C CYS A 159 -10.38 -2.58 -19.50
N TYR A 160 -9.29 -2.02 -18.99
CA TYR A 160 -7.99 -2.66 -18.91
C TYR A 160 -7.64 -2.93 -17.45
N VAL A 161 -7.28 -4.16 -17.13
CA VAL A 161 -7.02 -4.60 -15.75
C VAL A 161 -5.53 -4.79 -15.50
N THR A 162 -5.09 -4.46 -14.30
CA THR A 162 -3.79 -4.87 -13.76
C THR A 162 -4.02 -5.50 -12.40
N ILE A 163 -3.50 -6.71 -12.19
CA ILE A 163 -3.61 -7.45 -10.93
C ILE A 163 -2.25 -7.57 -10.28
N PHE A 164 -2.22 -7.23 -9.00
CA PHE A 164 -1.07 -7.20 -8.13
C PHE A 164 -1.24 -8.24 -7.03
N ASN A 165 -0.17 -8.95 -6.66
CA ASN A 165 -0.10 -9.63 -5.37
C ASN A 165 0.77 -8.82 -4.41
N LEU A 166 0.18 -8.41 -3.29
CA LEU A 166 0.84 -7.74 -2.19
C LEU A 166 1.16 -8.77 -1.11
N TYR A 167 2.44 -8.88 -0.80
CA TYR A 167 2.94 -9.77 0.22
C TYR A 167 2.97 -9.07 1.58
N SER A 168 2.86 -9.86 2.65
CA SER A 168 2.93 -9.39 4.05
C SER A 168 4.25 -8.68 4.41
N ASN A 169 5.31 -8.85 3.62
CA ASN A 169 6.60 -8.17 3.78
C ASN A 169 6.69 -6.82 3.02
N ASP A 170 5.54 -6.28 2.61
CA ASP A 170 5.38 -5.03 1.86
C ASP A 170 5.99 -5.07 0.44
N SER A 171 6.23 -6.26 -0.11
CA SER A 171 6.65 -6.44 -1.51
C SER A 171 5.46 -6.65 -2.44
N LEU A 172 5.69 -6.43 -3.74
CA LEU A 172 4.66 -6.47 -4.77
C LEU A 172 5.11 -7.28 -5.99
N LEU A 173 4.20 -8.08 -6.52
CA LEU A 173 4.32 -8.76 -7.80
C LEU A 173 3.16 -8.37 -8.73
N ILE A 174 3.44 -8.10 -10.02
CA ILE A 174 2.38 -8.07 -11.03
C ILE A 174 2.05 -9.51 -11.42
N ILE A 175 0.80 -9.89 -11.18
CA ILE A 175 0.24 -11.16 -11.61
C ILE A 175 -0.31 -11.06 -13.03
N PHE A 176 -0.88 -9.91 -13.39
CA PHE A 176 -1.51 -9.69 -14.70
C PHE A 176 -1.46 -8.22 -15.12
N PRO A 177 -1.18 -7.89 -16.40
CA PRO A 177 -0.71 -8.80 -17.45
C PRO A 177 0.67 -9.40 -17.14
N ASN A 178 0.98 -10.55 -17.74
CA ASN A 178 2.28 -11.23 -17.60
C ASN A 178 2.75 -11.80 -18.96
N SER A 179 3.92 -12.47 -18.98
CA SER A 179 4.50 -13.02 -20.23
C SER A 179 3.64 -14.08 -20.92
N GLU A 180 2.79 -14.78 -20.17
CA GLU A 180 1.89 -15.80 -20.70
C GLU A 180 0.53 -15.23 -21.12
N MET A 181 0.17 -14.04 -20.61
CA MET A 181 -1.10 -13.38 -20.85
C MET A 181 -0.94 -11.85 -20.85
N GLU A 182 -0.58 -11.30 -22.02
CA GLU A 182 -0.26 -9.87 -22.18
C GLU A 182 -1.48 -8.97 -22.41
N ASP A 183 -2.53 -9.50 -23.07
CA ASP A 183 -3.75 -8.73 -23.32
C ASP A 183 -4.55 -8.61 -22.05
N ASN A 184 -4.69 -7.37 -21.60
CA ASN A 184 -5.33 -7.02 -20.35
C ASN A 184 -6.68 -6.34 -20.50
N PHE A 185 -7.24 -6.34 -21.72
CA PHE A 185 -8.58 -5.87 -21.98
C PHE A 185 -9.64 -6.86 -21.50
N ILE A 186 -10.72 -6.35 -20.93
CA ILE A 186 -11.92 -7.09 -20.54
C ILE A 186 -13.13 -6.32 -21.04
N GLY A 187 -14.00 -6.98 -21.79
CA GLY A 187 -15.27 -6.42 -22.21
C GLY A 187 -16.26 -6.29 -21.05
N GLU A 188 -17.23 -5.40 -21.19
CA GLU A 188 -18.36 -5.30 -20.28
C GLU A 188 -19.06 -6.66 -20.10
N ASN A 189 -19.27 -7.07 -18.84
CA ASN A 189 -19.84 -8.35 -18.44
C ASN A 189 -19.02 -9.61 -18.80
N ASP A 190 -17.82 -9.45 -19.40
CA ASP A 190 -16.91 -10.57 -19.57
C ASP A 190 -16.32 -11.02 -18.22
N THR A 191 -15.80 -12.25 -18.22
CA THR A 191 -15.12 -12.84 -17.07
C THR A 191 -13.68 -13.11 -17.43
N LEU A 192 -12.75 -12.36 -16.84
CA LEU A 192 -11.33 -12.70 -16.86
C LEU A 192 -11.07 -13.86 -15.90
N ARG A 193 -10.31 -14.85 -16.38
CA ARG A 193 -9.82 -15.96 -15.57
C ARG A 193 -8.31 -16.05 -15.72
N ILE A 194 -7.61 -16.14 -14.58
CA ILE A 194 -6.17 -16.28 -14.53
C ILE A 194 -5.82 -17.44 -13.60
N PRO A 195 -5.13 -18.48 -14.09
CA PRO A 195 -4.90 -18.77 -15.51
C PRO A 195 -6.21 -18.98 -16.31
N PRO A 196 -6.20 -18.82 -17.65
CA PRO A 196 -7.28 -19.29 -18.51
C PRO A 196 -7.54 -20.80 -18.34
N LYS A 197 -8.77 -21.26 -18.63
CA LYS A 197 -9.16 -22.68 -18.42
C LYS A 197 -8.30 -23.69 -19.19
N ASP A 198 -7.74 -23.28 -20.31
CA ASP A 198 -6.94 -24.07 -21.24
C ASP A 198 -5.45 -23.69 -21.20
N ALA A 199 -5.02 -22.97 -20.15
CA ALA A 199 -3.62 -22.62 -19.93
C ALA A 199 -2.76 -23.86 -19.68
N PHE A 200 -1.52 -23.82 -20.16
CA PHE A 200 -0.48 -24.83 -19.87
C PHE A 200 0.37 -24.47 -18.64
N TRP A 201 -0.10 -23.52 -17.82
CA TRP A 201 0.58 -22.98 -16.66
C TRP A 201 -0.41 -22.75 -15.52
N ASP A 202 0.09 -22.84 -14.30
CA ASP A 202 -0.66 -22.58 -13.07
C ASP A 202 -0.05 -21.42 -12.29
N LEU A 203 -0.87 -20.79 -11.43
CA LEU A 203 -0.41 -19.81 -10.44
C LEU A 203 -0.35 -20.50 -9.06
N PRO A 204 0.81 -21.02 -8.62
CA PRO A 204 0.89 -21.72 -7.35
C PRO A 204 0.86 -20.74 -6.16
N ALA A 205 0.13 -21.10 -5.11
CA ALA A 205 0.22 -20.42 -3.83
C ALA A 205 1.62 -20.64 -3.20
N GLY A 206 2.41 -19.58 -3.04
CA GLY A 206 3.77 -19.66 -2.51
C GLY A 206 3.92 -19.03 -1.14
N LEU A 207 4.66 -19.68 -0.23
CA LEU A 207 5.07 -19.09 1.05
C LEU A 207 6.40 -18.33 0.90
N LEU A 208 6.55 -17.25 1.65
CA LEU A 208 7.85 -16.61 1.80
C LEU A 208 8.83 -17.55 2.54
N PRO A 209 10.13 -17.57 2.19
CA PRO A 209 11.10 -18.45 2.83
C PRO A 209 11.10 -18.31 4.36
N GLY A 210 10.91 -19.44 5.07
CA GLY A 210 10.91 -19.48 6.54
C GLY A 210 9.55 -19.20 7.18
N HIS A 211 8.48 -19.04 6.40
CA HIS A 211 7.12 -18.91 6.90
C HIS A 211 6.35 -20.24 6.74
N ASP A 212 5.56 -20.62 7.75
CA ASP A 212 4.64 -21.77 7.68
C ASP A 212 3.19 -21.33 7.33
N THR A 213 2.95 -20.01 7.29
CA THR A 213 1.66 -19.39 6.98
C THR A 213 1.88 -17.97 6.42
N SER A 214 1.08 -17.57 5.43
CA SER A 214 1.03 -16.20 4.90
C SER A 214 -0.42 -15.79 4.60
N VAL A 215 -0.72 -14.50 4.71
CA VAL A 215 -1.91 -13.87 4.15
C VAL A 215 -1.42 -12.98 3.03
N GLU A 216 -2.02 -13.15 1.88
CA GLU A 216 -1.71 -12.43 0.66
C GLU A 216 -2.92 -11.57 0.28
N ALA A 217 -2.65 -10.42 -0.33
CA ALA A 217 -3.69 -9.55 -0.84
C ALA A 217 -3.53 -9.36 -2.35
N LEU A 218 -4.54 -9.80 -3.10
CA LEU A 218 -4.68 -9.46 -4.50
C LEU A 218 -5.37 -8.12 -4.64
N VAL A 219 -4.80 -7.25 -5.45
CA VAL A 219 -5.38 -5.96 -5.81
C VAL A 219 -5.53 -5.90 -7.31
N ALA A 220 -6.76 -5.83 -7.78
CA ALA A 220 -7.05 -5.52 -9.18
C ALA A 220 -7.36 -4.03 -9.30
N ILE A 221 -6.74 -3.37 -10.27
CA ILE A 221 -7.06 -2.01 -10.66
C ILE A 221 -7.49 -2.04 -12.13
N ALA A 222 -8.73 -1.61 -12.37
CA ALA A 222 -9.29 -1.50 -13.71
C ALA A 222 -9.31 -0.04 -14.15
N THR A 223 -9.04 0.19 -15.43
CA THR A 223 -8.94 1.52 -16.04
C THR A 223 -9.72 1.57 -17.35
N LYS A 224 -10.42 2.67 -17.62
CA LYS A 224 -11.18 2.85 -18.88
C LYS A 224 -10.29 2.96 -20.11
N LYS A 225 -9.01 3.29 -19.93
CA LYS A 225 -8.01 3.46 -20.97
C LYS A 225 -6.79 2.62 -20.63
N ARG A 226 -6.11 2.08 -21.65
CA ARG A 226 -4.88 1.32 -21.45
C ARG A 226 -3.77 2.23 -20.91
N ILE A 227 -3.45 2.08 -19.63
CA ILE A 227 -2.39 2.84 -18.97
C ILE A 227 -1.38 1.83 -18.43
N PRO A 228 -0.30 1.54 -19.18
CA PRO A 228 0.68 0.56 -18.73
C PRO A 228 1.32 1.00 -17.42
N ILE A 229 1.43 0.09 -16.47
CA ILE A 229 2.29 0.30 -15.30
C ILE A 229 3.72 -0.01 -15.71
N GLN A 230 4.63 0.88 -15.34
CA GLN A 230 6.06 0.70 -15.55
C GLN A 230 6.66 0.34 -14.20
N LEU A 231 6.94 -0.95 -14.00
CA LEU A 231 7.71 -1.39 -12.84
C LEU A 231 9.18 -1.49 -13.22
N GLU A 232 10.05 -0.90 -12.41
CA GLU A 232 11.48 -1.20 -12.44
C GLU A 232 11.70 -2.53 -11.69
N GLY A 233 11.42 -3.68 -12.34
CA GLY A 233 11.65 -5.02 -11.78
C GLY A 233 10.66 -5.46 -10.68
N ILE A 234 10.96 -6.57 -9.99
CA ILE A 234 10.27 -6.92 -8.73
C ILE A 234 10.66 -5.83 -7.72
N ALA A 235 9.67 -5.12 -7.17
CA ALA A 235 9.90 -4.23 -6.04
C ALA A 235 10.20 -5.08 -4.80
N MET A 236 11.46 -5.54 -4.68
CA MET A 236 11.96 -6.25 -3.51
C MET A 236 12.51 -5.24 -2.50
N ARG A 237 12.13 -5.40 -1.23
CA ARG A 237 12.63 -4.61 -0.10
C ARG A 237 14.09 -4.98 0.21
N ASN A 238 15.03 -4.54 -0.62
CA ASN A 238 16.44 -4.51 -0.23
C ASN A 238 16.69 -3.23 0.56
N GLY A 239 16.61 -3.34 1.89
CA GLY A 239 17.10 -2.32 2.81
C GLY A 239 16.27 -1.04 2.87
N LEU A 240 15.04 -1.15 3.38
CA LEU A 240 14.48 -0.21 4.37
C LEU A 240 14.62 1.32 4.18
N ILE A 241 14.72 1.80 2.93
CA ILE A 241 14.40 3.14 2.35
C ILE A 241 15.54 3.64 1.42
N SER A 242 15.21 3.86 0.15
CA SER A 242 15.61 5.09 -0.61
C SER A 242 14.87 5.27 -1.95
N GLN A 243 14.27 4.23 -2.52
CA GLN A 243 13.38 4.29 -3.69
C GLN A 243 12.75 2.89 -3.88
N ASN A 244 11.46 2.83 -4.23
CA ASN A 244 10.65 1.64 -4.57
C ASN A 244 9.89 0.93 -3.44
N ASP A 245 8.97 1.65 -2.79
CA ASP A 245 7.86 1.04 -2.06
C ASP A 245 6.80 0.51 -3.04
N ALA A 246 6.32 -0.71 -2.82
CA ALA A 246 5.19 -1.32 -3.53
C ALA A 246 3.98 -0.37 -3.56
N LEU A 247 3.64 0.20 -2.41
CA LEU A 247 2.52 1.13 -2.26
C LEU A 247 2.73 2.43 -3.05
N LEU A 248 3.90 3.08 -2.92
CA LEU A 248 4.16 4.33 -3.63
C LEU A 248 4.15 4.11 -5.14
N THR A 249 4.59 2.94 -5.60
CA THR A 249 4.55 2.58 -7.02
C THR A 249 3.12 2.49 -7.54
N ILE A 250 2.25 1.77 -6.82
CA ILE A 250 0.82 1.71 -7.14
C ILE A 250 0.18 3.09 -7.07
N ASN A 251 0.44 3.87 -6.02
CA ASN A 251 -0.14 5.20 -5.84
C ASN A 251 0.30 6.22 -6.89
N ARG A 252 1.57 6.20 -7.31
CA ARG A 252 2.05 7.05 -8.41
C ARG A 252 1.38 6.68 -9.72
N TRP A 253 1.18 5.39 -9.98
CA TRP A 253 0.48 4.94 -11.18
C TRP A 253 -1.01 5.33 -11.11
N ARG A 254 -1.69 5.06 -9.99
CA ARG A 254 -3.06 5.52 -9.71
C ARG A 254 -3.20 7.02 -9.90
N GLY A 255 -2.29 7.82 -9.36
CA GLY A 255 -2.32 9.29 -9.47
C GLY A 255 -2.18 9.84 -10.88
N LYS A 256 -1.82 9.02 -11.88
CA LYS A 256 -1.85 9.39 -13.31
C LYS A 256 -3.22 9.15 -13.96
N ILE A 257 -4.15 8.53 -13.23
CA ILE A 257 -5.45 8.06 -13.71
C ILE A 257 -6.52 8.81 -12.93
N GLY A 258 -7.46 9.46 -13.62
CA GLY A 258 -8.58 10.13 -12.95
C GLY A 258 -9.38 9.14 -12.10
N ILE A 259 -9.87 9.57 -10.94
CA ILE A 259 -10.66 8.71 -10.03
C ILE A 259 -11.93 8.18 -10.72
N SER A 260 -12.53 8.96 -11.62
CA SER A 260 -13.67 8.55 -12.45
C SER A 260 -13.31 7.59 -13.59
N ASP A 261 -12.02 7.44 -13.90
CA ASP A 261 -11.48 6.58 -14.97
C ASP A 261 -10.93 5.24 -14.43
N ARG A 262 -11.01 4.98 -13.12
CA ARG A 262 -10.51 3.76 -12.48
C ARG A 262 -11.43 3.22 -11.39
N THR A 263 -11.32 1.93 -11.13
CA THR A 263 -11.93 1.24 -9.97
C THR A 263 -10.98 0.14 -9.51
N GLU A 264 -11.20 -0.38 -8.30
CA GLU A 264 -10.34 -1.41 -7.70
C GLU A 264 -11.16 -2.46 -6.96
N ALA A 265 -10.64 -3.69 -6.94
CA ALA A 265 -11.15 -4.79 -6.13
C ALA A 265 -10.00 -5.44 -5.36
N TRP A 266 -10.33 -5.91 -4.17
CA TRP A 266 -9.42 -6.54 -3.23
C TRP A 266 -9.89 -7.95 -2.93
N CYS A 267 -8.96 -8.88 -2.86
CA CYS A 267 -9.21 -10.24 -2.42
C CYS A 267 -8.07 -10.68 -1.51
N PHE A 268 -8.40 -11.31 -0.39
CA PHE A 268 -7.42 -11.80 0.57
C PHE A 268 -7.56 -13.31 0.65
N TYR A 269 -6.44 -14.00 0.76
CA TYR A 269 -6.42 -15.44 0.99
C TYR A 269 -5.24 -15.83 1.87
N ARG A 270 -5.36 -16.99 2.50
CA ARG A 270 -4.30 -17.54 3.34
C ARG A 270 -3.60 -18.69 2.63
N ILE A 271 -2.31 -18.80 2.87
CA ILE A 271 -1.48 -19.93 2.48
C ILE A 271 -0.98 -20.60 3.76
N ILE A 272 -1.12 -21.91 3.85
CA ILE A 272 -0.56 -22.75 4.91
C ILE A 272 0.40 -23.77 4.31
N LYS A 273 1.31 -24.28 5.12
CA LYS A 273 2.20 -25.37 4.73
C LYS A 273 1.50 -26.72 4.61
#